data_AF-A0A383BE33-F1
#
_entry.id   AF-A0A383BE33-F1
#
_cell.length_a   1.000
_cell.length_b   1.000
_cell.length_c   1.000
_cell.angle_alpha   90.00
_cell.angle_beta   90.00
_cell.angle_gamma   90.00
#
_symmetry.space_group_name_H-M   'P 1'
#
loop_
_entity.id
_entity.type
_entity.pdbx_description
1 polymer ?
#
loop_
_entity_poly.entity_id
_entity_poly.type
_entity_poly.pdbx_seq_one_letter_code
_entity_poly.pdbx_strand_id
1 'polypeptide(L)'
;MAPSPHSSRKMVYLGLLVPLLGAVAFSQGLINRQRGQLSVTYMEPIQNATPLMRFTSETLGGFRGVLSTILWMRINQMQQDGKHFEMMQLSDWITKLQPHTPRVWTDRAWNLAYNISVKEKDTNERWKWVNAGI
;
A
#
# COMPACT_ATOMS: atom_id res chain seq x y z
N MET A 1 35.98 1.58 33.19
CA MET A 1 35.07 0.49 32.75
C MET A 1 35.18 0.39 31.24
N ALA A 2 35.99 -0.54 30.70
CA ALA A 2 36.17 -0.67 29.25
C ALA A 2 34.91 -1.28 28.62
N PRO A 3 34.38 -0.74 27.50
CA PRO A 3 33.20 -1.30 26.85
C PRO A 3 33.49 -2.71 26.31
N SER A 4 32.56 -3.64 26.50
CA SER A 4 32.70 -5.05 26.09
C SER A 4 32.87 -5.16 24.56
N PRO A 5 33.61 -6.16 24.05
CA PRO A 5 33.96 -6.27 22.62
C PRO A 5 32.74 -6.38 21.68
N HIS A 6 31.59 -6.82 22.18
CA HIS A 6 30.33 -6.83 21.44
C HIS A 6 29.66 -5.45 21.33
N SER A 7 29.88 -4.55 22.29
CA SER A 7 29.32 -3.19 22.28
C SER A 7 30.01 -2.32 21.23
N SER A 8 31.33 -2.42 21.10
CA SER A 8 32.12 -1.67 20.12
C SER A 8 31.74 -1.99 18.67
N ARG A 9 31.44 -3.26 18.36
CA ARG A 9 30.97 -3.67 17.02
C ARG A 9 29.60 -3.07 16.70
N LYS A 10 28.67 -3.04 17.67
CA LYS A 10 27.34 -2.43 17.50
C LYS A 10 27.43 -0.93 17.21
N MET A 11 28.36 -0.22 17.86
CA MET A 11 28.60 1.21 17.62
C MET A 11 29.15 1.47 16.21
N VAL A 12 30.05 0.62 15.71
CA VAL A 12 30.54 0.69 14.32
C VAL A 12 29.41 0.45 13.32
N TYR A 13 28.56 -0.57 13.54
CA TYR A 13 27.41 -0.83 12.67
C TYR A 13 26.40 0.31 12.68
N LEU A 14 26.09 0.89 13.85
CA LEU A 14 25.21 2.05 13.95
C LEU A 14 25.82 3.28 13.25
N GLY A 15 27.13 3.50 13.40
CA GLY A 15 27.87 4.56 12.73
C GLY A 15 27.88 4.45 11.21
N LEU A 16 27.79 3.23 10.65
CA LEU A 16 27.65 3.00 9.21
C LEU A 16 26.20 3.07 8.73
N LEU A 17 25.25 2.58 9.53
CA LEU A 17 23.85 2.48 9.17
C LEU A 17 23.19 3.86 8.99
N VAL A 18 23.48 4.80 9.91
CA VAL A 18 22.92 6.16 9.85
C VAL A 18 23.29 6.92 8.56
N PRO A 19 24.57 7.00 8.14
CA PRO A 19 24.93 7.69 6.89
C PRO A 19 24.44 6.94 5.65
N LEU A 20 24.38 5.60 5.66
CA LEU A 20 23.79 4.82 4.56
C LEU A 20 22.30 5.12 4.39
N LEU A 21 21.53 5.14 5.49
CA LEU A 21 20.12 5.52 5.46
C LEU A 21 19.93 6.97 5.05
N GLY A 22 20.80 7.89 5.49
CA GLY A 22 20.81 9.28 5.06
C GLY A 22 21.07 9.46 3.56
N ALA A 23 22.03 8.72 3.00
CA ALA A 23 22.33 8.75 1.57
C ALA A 23 21.18 8.19 0.72
N VAL A 24 20.50 7.14 1.19
CA VAL A 24 19.27 6.63 0.57
C VAL A 24 18.18 7.70 0.61
N ALA A 25 17.92 8.32 1.77
CA ALA A 25 16.88 9.35 1.89
C ALA A 25 17.13 10.56 0.98
N PHE A 26 18.37 11.01 0.86
CA PHE A 26 18.74 12.12 -0.03
C PHE A 26 18.59 11.75 -1.51
N SER A 27 19.03 10.57 -1.91
CA SER A 27 18.95 10.11 -3.31
C SER A 27 17.53 9.79 -3.78
N GLN A 28 16.62 9.43 -2.86
CA GLN A 28 15.20 9.17 -3.16
C GLN A 28 14.52 10.35 -3.87
N GLY A 29 14.77 11.59 -3.43
CA GLY A 29 14.15 12.78 -4.04
C GLY A 29 14.56 12.99 -5.51
N LEU A 30 15.83 12.72 -5.82
CA LEU A 30 16.37 12.85 -7.18
C LEU A 30 15.83 11.73 -8.10
N ILE A 31 15.84 10.49 -7.61
CA ILE A 31 15.34 9.32 -8.33
C ILE A 31 13.83 9.43 -8.58
N ASN A 32 13.05 9.91 -7.60
CA ASN A 32 11.61 10.07 -7.76
C ASN A 32 11.24 11.13 -8.81
N ARG A 33 12.02 12.22 -8.91
CA ARG A 33 11.84 13.22 -9.99
C ARG A 33 12.11 12.64 -11.37
N GLN A 34 13.19 11.85 -11.50
CA GLN A 34 13.52 11.18 -12.76
C GLN A 34 12.48 10.12 -13.14
N ARG A 35 11.96 9.37 -12.15
CA ARG A 35 10.87 8.40 -12.37
C ARG A 35 9.59 9.06 -12.89
N GLY A 36 9.24 10.25 -12.40
CA GLY A 36 8.08 11.00 -12.91
C GLY A 36 8.21 11.42 -14.37
N GLN A 37 9.44 11.58 -14.89
CA GLN A 37 9.69 11.97 -16.28
C GLN A 37 9.87 10.78 -17.23
N LEU A 38 10.39 9.65 -16.73
CA LEU A 38 10.79 8.50 -17.54
C LEU A 38 9.83 7.31 -17.44
N SER A 39 9.01 7.24 -16.40
CA SER A 39 8.22 6.05 -16.09
C SER A 39 6.75 6.29 -16.37
N VAL A 40 6.22 5.60 -17.38
CA VAL A 40 4.78 5.41 -17.63
C VAL A 40 4.09 4.73 -16.42
N THR A 41 4.89 4.17 -15.51
CA THR A 41 4.51 3.45 -14.29
C THR A 41 4.59 4.33 -13.02
N TYR A 42 4.94 5.62 -13.13
CA TYR A 42 4.95 6.52 -11.96
C TYR A 42 3.51 6.82 -11.54
N MET A 43 3.09 6.20 -10.44
CA MET A 43 1.82 6.52 -9.79
C MET A 43 2.00 7.79 -8.95
N GLU A 44 1.13 8.76 -9.16
CA GLU A 44 1.05 9.94 -8.29
C GLU A 44 0.90 9.54 -6.82
N PRO A 45 1.36 10.39 -5.88
CA PRO A 45 1.11 10.23 -4.45
C PRO A 45 -0.36 9.89 -4.21
N ILE A 46 -0.64 8.98 -3.29
CA ILE A 46 -2.00 8.50 -3.11
C ILE A 46 -2.90 9.67 -2.67
N GLN A 47 -3.73 10.15 -3.59
CA GLN A 47 -4.66 11.24 -3.32
C GLN A 47 -5.69 10.75 -2.27
N ASN A 48 -5.91 11.58 -1.24
CA ASN A 48 -6.76 11.30 -0.06
C ASN A 48 -6.26 10.24 0.93
N ALA A 49 -5.01 9.79 0.85
CA ALA A 49 -4.44 8.90 1.85
C ALA A 49 -4.48 9.48 3.28
N THR A 50 -4.95 8.67 4.23
CA THR A 50 -4.80 8.93 5.66
C THR A 50 -3.32 9.28 5.95
N PRO A 51 -3.00 10.20 6.86
CA PRO A 51 -1.62 10.62 7.12
C PRO A 51 -0.63 9.47 7.30
N LEU A 52 -1.06 8.37 7.93
CA LEU A 52 -0.29 7.14 8.08
C LEU A 52 0.05 6.45 6.75
N MET A 53 -0.87 6.42 5.79
CA MET A 53 -0.64 5.81 4.47
C MET A 53 0.28 6.64 3.60
N ARG A 54 0.17 7.98 3.64
CA ARG A 54 1.11 8.88 2.97
C ARG A 54 2.52 8.68 3.52
N PHE A 55 2.66 8.71 4.83
CA PHE A 55 3.95 8.51 5.49
C PHE A 55 4.57 7.13 5.20
N THR A 56 3.78 6.05 5.28
CA THR A 56 4.30 4.68 5.08
C THR A 56 4.60 4.36 3.61
N SER A 57 3.83 4.91 2.67
CA SER A 57 4.03 4.65 1.24
C SER A 57 5.02 5.61 0.58
N GLU A 58 5.02 6.89 0.93
CA GLU A 58 5.83 7.93 0.29
C GLU A 58 7.20 8.07 0.95
N THR A 59 7.26 8.02 2.29
CA THR A 59 8.50 8.28 3.05
C THR A 59 9.30 7.01 3.32
N LEU A 60 8.61 5.88 3.47
CA LEU A 60 9.22 4.65 3.99
C LEU A 60 9.24 3.48 3.01
N GLY A 61 8.90 3.69 1.72
CA GLY A 61 9.14 2.81 0.57
C GLY A 61 8.93 1.29 0.80
N GLY A 62 9.86 0.64 1.50
CA GLY A 62 9.77 -0.76 1.94
C GLY A 62 8.63 -1.08 2.94
N PHE A 63 8.08 -0.10 3.66
CA PHE A 63 6.96 -0.35 4.58
C PHE A 63 5.60 -0.56 3.89
N ARG A 64 5.51 -0.30 2.57
CA ARG A 64 4.31 -0.61 1.78
C ARG A 64 3.90 -2.08 1.89
N GLY A 65 4.89 -2.99 1.90
CA GLY A 65 4.65 -4.43 2.05
C GLY A 65 4.02 -4.79 3.40
N VAL A 66 4.56 -4.24 4.49
CA VAL A 66 4.03 -4.47 5.85
C VAL A 66 2.60 -3.95 5.98
N LEU A 67 2.35 -2.72 5.51
CA LEU A 67 1.00 -2.15 5.53
C LEU A 67 0.03 -2.98 4.70
N SER A 68 0.47 -3.44 3.52
CA SER A 68 -0.34 -4.30 2.66
C SER A 68 -0.72 -5.61 3.35
N THR A 69 0.21 -6.25 4.07
CA THR A 69 -0.07 -7.47 4.84
C THR A 69 -1.13 -7.22 5.92
N ILE A 70 -1.03 -6.10 6.65
CA ILE A 70 -2.01 -5.71 7.67
C ILE A 70 -3.39 -5.49 7.05
N LEU A 71 -3.46 -4.77 5.93
CA LEU A 71 -4.72 -4.54 5.22
C LEU A 71 -5.33 -5.84 4.72
N TRP A 72 -4.53 -6.77 4.18
CA TRP A 72 -5.01 -8.08 3.76
C TRP A 72 -5.61 -8.89 4.91
N MET A 73 -4.95 -8.91 6.08
CA MET A 73 -5.52 -9.57 7.26
C MET A 73 -6.89 -8.99 7.63
N ARG A 74 -7.03 -7.65 7.58
CA ARG A 74 -8.28 -6.97 7.89
C ARG A 74 -9.37 -7.21 6.84
N ILE A 75 -9.01 -7.21 5.55
CA ILE A 75 -9.91 -7.56 4.45
C ILE A 75 -10.41 -9.00 4.60
N ASN A 76 -9.52 -9.95 4.88
CA ASN A 76 -9.90 -11.35 5.08
C ASN A 76 -10.89 -11.52 6.24
N GLN A 77 -10.69 -10.80 7.35
CA GLN A 77 -11.65 -10.79 8.45
C GLN A 77 -13.00 -10.21 8.02
N MET A 78 -13.02 -9.06 7.33
CA MET A 78 -14.25 -8.45 6.83
C MET A 78 -14.99 -9.36 5.83
N GLN A 79 -14.25 -10.09 5.01
CA GLN A 79 -14.81 -11.06 4.08
C GLN A 79 -15.49 -12.21 4.83
N GLN A 80 -14.87 -12.75 5.88
CA GLN A 80 -15.47 -13.78 6.74
C GLN A 80 -16.72 -13.25 7.47
N ASP A 81 -16.72 -11.99 7.88
CA ASP A 81 -17.85 -11.31 8.53
C ASP A 81 -18.97 -10.91 7.54
N GLY A 82 -18.80 -11.10 6.21
CA GLY A 82 -19.76 -10.69 5.18
C GLY A 82 -19.84 -9.17 4.90
N LYS A 83 -18.90 -8.39 5.45
CA LYS A 83 -18.81 -6.92 5.40
C LYS A 83 -18.19 -6.41 4.10
N HIS A 84 -18.81 -6.75 2.96
CA HIS A 84 -18.24 -6.45 1.63
C HIS A 84 -18.20 -4.94 1.31
N PHE A 85 -19.15 -4.15 1.82
CA PHE A 85 -19.17 -2.70 1.58
C PHE A 85 -18.01 -1.99 2.30
N GLU A 86 -17.74 -2.34 3.55
CA GLU A 86 -16.64 -1.78 4.33
C GLU A 86 -15.28 -2.21 3.76
N MET A 87 -15.21 -3.46 3.29
CA MET A 87 -14.03 -4.02 2.64
C MET A 87 -13.62 -3.26 1.37
N MET A 88 -14.55 -2.62 0.66
CA MET A 88 -14.26 -1.86 -0.56
C MET A 88 -13.33 -0.67 -0.34
N GLN A 89 -13.44 -0.01 0.81
CA GLN A 89 -12.55 1.09 1.13
C GLN A 89 -11.13 0.58 1.31
N LEU A 90 -10.97 -0.57 1.98
CA LEU A 90 -9.66 -1.19 2.18
C LEU A 90 -9.07 -1.74 0.87
N SER A 91 -9.88 -2.35 0.01
CA SER A 91 -9.40 -2.85 -1.28
C SER A 91 -8.88 -1.74 -2.18
N ASP A 92 -9.42 -0.51 -2.04
CA ASP A 92 -8.94 0.67 -2.79
C ASP A 92 -7.50 1.00 -2.39
N TRP A 93 -7.24 1.02 -1.09
CA TRP A 93 -5.90 1.21 -0.56
C TRP A 93 -4.93 0.13 -1.02
N ILE A 94 -5.36 -1.14 -1.05
CA ILE A 94 -4.48 -2.22 -1.53
C ILE A 94 -4.17 -2.05 -3.02
N THR A 95 -5.12 -1.68 -3.88
CA THR A 95 -4.83 -1.43 -5.32
C THR A 95 -3.78 -0.33 -5.51
N LYS A 96 -3.81 0.69 -4.64
CA LYS A 96 -2.83 1.79 -4.67
C LYS A 96 -1.48 1.41 -4.10
N LEU A 97 -1.44 0.54 -3.09
CA LEU A 97 -0.20 0.04 -2.48
C LEU A 97 0.49 -1.04 -3.33
N GLN A 98 -0.29 -1.85 -4.04
CA GLN A 98 0.16 -2.99 -4.84
C GLN A 98 -0.39 -2.93 -6.29
N PRO A 99 -0.14 -1.85 -7.05
CA PRO A 99 -0.76 -1.66 -8.38
C PRO A 99 -0.32 -2.73 -9.40
N HIS A 100 0.84 -3.35 -9.21
CA HIS A 100 1.39 -4.36 -10.11
C HIS A 100 1.05 -5.79 -9.71
N THR A 101 0.13 -5.98 -8.77
CA THR A 101 -0.32 -7.30 -8.33
C THR A 101 -1.70 -7.56 -8.96
N PRO A 102 -1.80 -8.36 -10.05
CA PRO A 102 -3.07 -8.56 -10.77
C PRO A 102 -4.19 -9.09 -9.87
N ARG A 103 -3.83 -9.94 -8.90
CA ARG A 103 -4.77 -10.51 -7.94
C ARG A 103 -5.58 -9.46 -7.17
N VAL A 104 -4.97 -8.33 -6.82
CA VAL A 104 -5.65 -7.27 -6.07
C VAL A 104 -6.79 -6.69 -6.90
N TRP A 105 -6.56 -6.49 -8.20
CA TRP A 105 -7.55 -5.98 -9.13
C TRP A 105 -8.67 -6.99 -9.38
N THR A 106 -8.34 -8.27 -9.58
CA THR A 106 -9.35 -9.32 -9.77
C THR A 106 -10.23 -9.51 -8.54
N ASP A 107 -9.63 -9.50 -7.33
CA ASP A 107 -10.38 -9.69 -6.09
C ASP A 107 -11.31 -8.49 -5.82
N ARG A 108 -10.87 -7.26 -6.15
CA ARG A 108 -11.71 -6.05 -6.08
C ARG A 108 -12.83 -6.08 -7.12
N ALA A 109 -12.52 -6.41 -8.36
CA ALA A 109 -13.47 -6.52 -9.46
C ALA A 109 -14.58 -7.53 -9.14
N TRP A 110 -14.22 -8.71 -8.65
CA TRP A 110 -15.18 -9.74 -8.23
C TRP A 110 -16.10 -9.23 -7.11
N ASN A 111 -15.54 -8.57 -6.09
CA ASN A 111 -16.34 -8.05 -4.99
C ASN A 111 -17.36 -7.01 -5.44
N LEU A 112 -16.96 -6.10 -6.33
CA LEU A 112 -17.83 -5.08 -6.91
C LEU A 112 -18.91 -5.70 -7.80
N ALA A 113 -18.49 -6.51 -8.78
CA ALA A 113 -19.35 -7.02 -9.84
C ALA A 113 -20.28 -8.14 -9.38
N TYR A 114 -19.94 -8.89 -8.32
CA TYR A 114 -20.74 -10.02 -7.84
C TYR A 114 -21.19 -9.89 -6.38
N ASN A 115 -20.27 -9.67 -5.44
CA ASN A 115 -20.63 -9.74 -4.01
C ASN A 115 -21.46 -8.53 -3.53
N ILE A 116 -21.25 -7.36 -4.13
CA ILE A 116 -21.94 -6.12 -3.79
C ILE A 116 -23.10 -5.86 -4.74
N SER A 117 -22.89 -5.97 -6.05
CA SER A 117 -23.93 -5.70 -7.05
C SER A 117 -25.21 -6.53 -6.83
N VAL A 118 -25.09 -7.80 -6.42
CA VAL A 118 -26.23 -8.70 -6.20
C VAL A 118 -27.06 -8.29 -4.97
N LYS A 119 -26.47 -7.54 -4.04
CA LYS A 119 -27.19 -6.99 -2.88
C LYS A 119 -28.03 -5.75 -3.25
N GLU A 120 -27.73 -5.12 -4.37
CA GLU A 120 -28.45 -3.94 -4.85
C GLU A 120 -29.70 -4.34 -5.63
N LYS A 121 -30.85 -3.78 -5.24
CA LYS A 121 -32.16 -4.12 -5.82
C LYS A 121 -32.46 -3.27 -7.04
N ASP A 122 -32.02 -2.02 -7.03
CA ASP A 122 -32.20 -1.12 -8.16
C ASP A 122 -31.22 -1.51 -9.29
N THR A 123 -31.76 -1.71 -10.49
CA THR A 123 -30.95 -2.16 -11.63
C THR A 123 -29.95 -1.10 -12.09
N ASN A 124 -30.28 0.19 -12.00
CA ASN A 124 -29.39 1.28 -12.37
C ASN A 124 -28.26 1.42 -11.35
N GLU A 125 -28.56 1.34 -10.05
CA GLU A 125 -27.53 1.38 -8.99
C GLU A 125 -26.63 0.14 -9.04
N ARG A 126 -27.21 -1.04 -9.29
CA ARG A 126 -26.44 -2.28 -9.51
C ARG A 126 -25.43 -2.14 -10.63
N TRP A 127 -25.82 -1.50 -11.74
CA TRP A 127 -24.93 -1.31 -12.88
C TRP A 127 -23.72 -0.44 -12.54
N LYS A 128 -23.85 0.54 -11.64
CA LYS A 128 -22.70 1.34 -11.18
C LYS A 128 -21.64 0.48 -10.50
N TRP A 129 -22.06 -0.49 -9.68
CA TRP A 129 -21.15 -1.43 -9.02
C TRP A 129 -20.46 -2.37 -10.00
N VAL A 130 -21.19 -2.90 -10.99
CA VAL A 130 -20.61 -3.73 -12.05
C VAL A 130 -19.60 -2.93 -12.86
N ASN A 131 -19.96 -1.73 -13.30
CA ASN A 131 -19.09 -0.86 -14.10
C ASN A 131 -17.84 -0.41 -13.33
N ALA A 132 -17.92 -0.26 -12.01
CA ALA A 132 -16.75 0.04 -11.18
C ALA A 132 -15.77 -1.14 -11.04
N GLY A 133 -16.22 -2.37 -11.33
CA GLY A 133 -15.41 -3.60 -11.28
C GLY A 133 -14.80 -4.01 -12.62
N ILE A 134 -15.06 -3.28 -13.70
CA ILE A 134 -14.49 -3.47 -15.05
C ILE A 134 -13.36 -2.47 -15.25
#